data_AF-A0A0B8NCT2-F1
#
_entry.id   AF-A0A0B8NCT2-F1
#
_cell.length_a   1.000
_cell.length_b   1.000
_cell.length_c   1.000
_cell.angle_alpha   90.00
_cell.angle_beta   90.00
_cell.angle_gamma   90.00
#
_symmetry.space_group_name_H-M   'P 1'
#
loop_
_entity.id
_entity.type
_entity.pdbx_description
1 polymer ?
#
loop_
_entity_poly.entity_id
_entity_poly.type
_entity_poly.pdbx_seq_one_letter_code
_entity_poly.pdbx_strand_id
1 'polypeptide(L)'
;MGRVERVLRAVYFALLSMPVAFAPTGVRARMARRVFRSPFELREPGVWRTLTHTILAAAVGLVAWFAAFLMVLGAVRGTFYPLVAANDYEHSWGGPTLAGAWAVHFAGGVLPLPLWILLIAGLGVLELRLAQRLLGRRGPWWPVPVAIALFLGGVAFFIAWWHQI
;
A
#
# COMPACT_ATOMS: atom_id res chain seq x y z
N MET A 1 -14.47 15.05 9.29
CA MET A 1 -13.94 14.33 8.11
C MET A 1 -14.72 13.05 7.92
N GLY A 2 -15.27 12.81 6.72
CA GLY A 2 -16.03 11.58 6.43
C GLY A 2 -15.16 10.31 6.48
N ARG A 3 -15.77 9.13 6.65
CA ARG A 3 -15.03 7.85 6.71
C ARG A 3 -14.27 7.57 5.41
N VAL A 4 -14.92 7.77 4.26
CA VAL A 4 -14.33 7.58 2.93
C VAL A 4 -13.15 8.52 2.71
N GLU A 5 -13.31 9.81 3.03
CA GLU A 5 -12.22 10.79 2.89
C GLU A 5 -10.99 10.41 3.72
N ARG A 6 -11.18 9.86 4.93
CA ARG A 6 -10.06 9.36 5.76
C ARG A 6 -9.30 8.22 5.08
N VAL A 7 -10.03 7.25 4.52
CA VAL A 7 -9.42 6.11 3.81
C VAL A 7 -8.63 6.60 2.61
N LEU A 8 -9.23 7.43 1.76
CA LEU A 8 -8.58 7.94 0.55
C LEU A 8 -7.32 8.76 0.86
N ARG A 9 -7.35 9.58 1.91
CA ARG A 9 -6.16 10.33 2.37
C ARG A 9 -5.04 9.40 2.86
N ALA A 10 -5.40 8.32 3.55
CA ALA A 10 -4.42 7.34 4.01
C ALA A 10 -3.82 6.58 2.82
N VAL A 11 -4.62 6.15 1.84
CA VAL A 11 -4.11 5.55 0.59
C VAL A 11 -3.16 6.50 -0.12
N TYR A 12 -3.58 7.75 -0.30
CA TYR A 12 -2.75 8.78 -0.92
C TYR A 12 -1.42 8.95 -0.18
N PHE A 13 -1.44 8.98 1.16
CA PHE A 13 -0.21 9.09 1.94
C PHE A 13 0.71 7.87 1.80
N ALA A 14 0.15 6.66 1.75
CA ALA A 14 0.93 5.43 1.59
C ALA A 14 1.69 5.39 0.26
N LEU A 15 1.06 5.83 -0.83
CA LEU A 15 1.71 5.87 -2.15
C LEU A 15 2.74 6.99 -2.24
N LEU A 16 2.45 8.13 -1.60
CA LEU A 16 3.34 9.28 -1.59
C LEU A 16 4.53 9.09 -0.63
N SER A 17 4.43 8.19 0.35
CA SER A 17 5.48 8.00 1.37
C SER A 17 6.80 7.56 0.76
N MET A 18 6.79 6.71 -0.28
CA MET A 18 8.01 6.23 -0.94
C MET A 18 8.89 7.40 -1.46
N PRO A 19 8.42 8.29 -2.36
CA PRO A 19 9.24 9.41 -2.81
C PRO A 19 9.48 10.45 -1.70
N VAL A 20 8.53 10.66 -0.80
CA VAL A 20 8.66 11.65 0.30
C VAL A 20 9.61 11.16 1.41
N ALA A 21 9.85 9.86 1.54
CA ALA A 21 10.76 9.29 2.53
C ALA A 21 12.19 9.82 2.39
N PHE A 22 12.57 10.33 1.21
CA PHE A 22 13.88 10.91 0.96
C PHE A 22 13.92 12.44 1.04
N ALA A 23 12.76 13.10 1.13
CA ALA A 23 12.66 14.55 1.22
C ALA A 23 13.20 15.09 2.58
N PRO A 24 13.48 16.39 2.73
CA PRO A 24 13.83 16.97 4.03
C PRO A 24 12.75 16.70 5.10
N THR A 25 13.16 16.52 6.36
CA THR A 25 12.25 16.17 7.48
C THR A 25 11.09 17.15 7.64
N GLY A 26 11.33 18.45 7.39
CA GLY A 26 10.29 19.48 7.36
C GLY A 26 9.23 19.25 6.28
N VAL A 27 9.60 18.75 5.11
CA VAL A 27 8.66 18.39 4.03
C VAL A 27 7.79 17.22 4.48
N ARG A 28 8.40 16.17 5.05
CA ARG A 28 7.68 14.97 5.54
C ARG A 28 6.65 15.34 6.61
N ALA A 29 7.06 16.16 7.58
CA ALA A 29 6.17 16.65 8.63
C ALA A 29 5.05 17.54 8.09
N ARG A 30 5.32 18.42 7.10
CA ARG A 30 4.29 19.21 6.42
C ARG A 30 3.30 18.31 5.68
N MET A 31 3.79 17.26 5.01
CA MET A 31 2.95 16.34 4.27
C MET A 31 2.01 15.58 5.19
N ALA A 32 2.52 14.97 6.27
CA ALA A 32 1.71 14.30 7.28
C ALA A 32 0.61 15.23 7.85
N ARG A 33 0.98 16.48 8.15
CA ARG A 33 0.05 17.50 8.64
C ARG A 33 -1.03 17.86 7.62
N ARG A 34 -0.66 18.11 6.36
CA ARG A 34 -1.58 18.50 5.28
C ARG A 34 -2.53 17.37 4.89
N VAL A 35 -2.02 16.15 4.75
CA VAL A 35 -2.82 15.00 4.31
C VAL A 35 -3.82 14.60 5.39
N PHE A 36 -3.39 14.45 6.64
CA PHE A 36 -4.28 14.02 7.73
C PHE A 36 -5.00 15.14 8.46
N ARG A 37 -4.68 16.41 8.16
CA ARG A 37 -5.23 17.59 8.86
C ARG A 37 -5.09 17.50 10.39
N SER A 38 -4.02 16.85 10.86
CA SER A 38 -3.72 16.67 12.28
C SER A 38 -2.52 17.54 12.65
N PRO A 39 -2.50 18.15 13.85
CA PRO A 39 -1.29 18.78 14.35
C PRO A 39 -0.15 17.75 14.39
N PHE A 40 0.99 18.13 13.82
CA PHE A 40 2.22 17.33 13.81
C PHE A 40 3.38 18.25 14.13
N GLU A 41 3.99 18.08 15.30
CA GLU A 41 5.18 18.82 15.69
C GLU A 41 6.41 17.97 15.41
N LEU A 42 7.36 18.54 14.66
CA LEU A 42 8.69 17.97 14.54
C LEU A 42 9.44 18.25 15.85
N ARG A 43 10.01 17.24 16.50
CA ARG A 43 10.81 17.41 17.71
C ARG A 43 12.27 17.11 17.40
N GLU A 44 12.88 17.99 16.61
CA GLU A 44 14.28 17.97 16.16
C GLU A 44 14.93 16.58 16.26
N PRO A 45 14.53 15.65 15.38
CA PRO A 45 15.00 14.28 15.46
C PRO A 45 16.49 14.22 15.15
N GLY A 46 17.27 13.63 16.05
CA GLY A 46 18.67 13.30 15.79
C GLY A 46 18.83 12.40 14.54
N VAL A 47 20.04 12.38 13.99
CA VAL A 47 20.38 11.73 12.71
C VAL A 47 19.85 10.31 12.61
N TRP A 48 20.08 9.48 13.64
CA TRP A 48 19.64 8.09 13.65
C TRP A 48 18.13 7.91 13.51
N ARG A 49 17.33 8.71 14.21
CA ARG A 49 15.86 8.61 14.12
C ARG A 49 15.35 9.05 12.75
N THR A 50 16.00 10.06 12.16
CA THR A 50 15.72 10.50 10.80
C THR A 50 16.05 9.41 9.79
N LEU A 51 17.21 8.76 9.91
CA LEU A 51 17.61 7.64 9.05
C LEU A 51 16.67 6.45 9.19
N THR A 52 16.36 6.02 10.42
CA THR A 52 15.41 4.94 10.68
C THR A 52 14.05 5.24 10.06
N HIS A 53 13.56 6.48 10.20
CA HIS A 53 12.31 6.87 9.56
C HIS A 53 12.40 6.80 8.03
N THR A 54 13.47 7.32 7.41
CA THR A 54 13.68 7.24 5.96
C THR A 54 13.59 5.79 5.48
N ILE A 55 14.35 4.89 6.12
CA ILE A 55 14.42 3.48 5.72
C ILE A 55 13.06 2.80 5.87
N LEU A 56 12.41 2.94 7.03
CA LEU A 56 11.14 2.27 7.28
C LEU A 56 9.99 2.84 6.45
N ALA A 57 9.95 4.15 6.22
CA ALA A 57 8.95 4.77 5.35
C ALA A 57 9.16 4.40 3.88
N ALA A 58 10.42 4.32 3.42
CA ALA A 58 10.69 3.84 2.05
C ALA A 58 10.28 2.36 1.90
N ALA A 59 10.58 1.52 2.90
CA ALA A 59 10.23 0.11 2.92
C ALA A 59 8.70 -0.12 2.90
N VAL A 60 7.96 0.56 3.78
CA VAL A 60 6.49 0.46 3.83
C VAL A 60 5.86 1.06 2.58
N GLY A 61 6.35 2.20 2.10
CA GLY A 61 5.93 2.79 0.83
C GLY A 61 6.14 1.85 -0.35
N LEU A 62 7.25 1.11 -0.41
CA LEU A 62 7.50 0.12 -1.47
C LEU A 62 6.49 -1.03 -1.41
N VAL A 63 6.16 -1.52 -0.21
CA VAL A 63 5.09 -2.52 -0.03
C VAL A 63 3.73 -1.98 -0.48
N ALA A 64 3.43 -0.71 -0.19
CA ALA A 64 2.20 -0.06 -0.65
C ALA A 64 2.13 0.05 -2.18
N TRP A 65 3.25 0.38 -2.83
CA TRP A 65 3.37 0.40 -4.29
C TRP A 65 3.19 -1.00 -4.90
N PHE A 66 3.80 -2.03 -4.30
CA PHE A 66 3.61 -3.40 -4.75
C PHE A 66 2.15 -3.86 -4.60
N ALA A 67 1.51 -3.56 -3.47
CA ALA A 67 0.08 -3.84 -3.27
C ALA A 67 -0.80 -3.12 -4.30
N ALA A 68 -0.53 -1.85 -4.58
CA ALA A 68 -1.25 -1.09 -5.60
C ALA A 68 -1.02 -1.66 -7.02
N PHE A 69 0.21 -2.09 -7.33
CA PHE A 69 0.54 -2.75 -8.58
C PHE A 69 -0.28 -4.05 -8.75
N LEU A 70 -0.31 -4.93 -7.74
CA LEU A 70 -1.09 -6.16 -7.79
C LEU A 70 -2.60 -5.90 -7.90
N MET A 71 -3.11 -4.91 -7.16
CA MET A 71 -4.51 -4.47 -7.24
C MET A 71 -4.87 -4.04 -8.67
N VAL A 72 -4.05 -3.18 -9.29
CA VAL A 72 -4.28 -2.70 -10.66
C VAL A 72 -4.14 -3.83 -11.67
N LEU A 73 -3.08 -4.64 -11.56
CA LEU A 73 -2.85 -5.78 -12.45
C LEU A 73 -4.02 -6.77 -12.41
N GLY A 74 -4.49 -7.14 -11.23
CA GLY A 74 -5.61 -8.05 -11.04
C GLY A 74 -6.92 -7.48 -11.60
N ALA A 75 -7.22 -6.21 -11.32
CA ALA A 75 -8.41 -5.56 -11.83
C ALA A 75 -8.41 -5.45 -13.37
N VAL A 76 -7.28 -5.07 -13.96
CA VAL A 76 -7.11 -4.98 -15.42
C VAL A 76 -7.25 -6.36 -16.05
N ARG A 77 -6.54 -7.38 -15.54
CA ARG A 77 -6.63 -8.75 -16.09
C ARG A 77 -8.02 -9.35 -15.95
N GLY A 78 -8.71 -9.12 -14.83
CA GLY A 78 -10.08 -9.59 -14.61
C GLY A 78 -11.09 -8.89 -15.52
N THR A 79 -11.02 -7.55 -15.60
CA THR A 79 -11.94 -6.76 -16.42
C THR A 79 -11.80 -7.05 -17.90
N PHE A 80 -10.55 -7.14 -18.37
CA PHE A 80 -10.19 -7.35 -19.77
C PHE A 80 -9.84 -8.81 -20.07
N TYR A 81 -10.31 -9.77 -19.27
CA TYR A 81 -10.04 -11.19 -19.47
C TYR A 81 -10.24 -11.68 -20.93
N PRO A 82 -11.30 -11.27 -21.66
CA PRO A 82 -11.49 -11.66 -23.05
C PRO A 82 -10.38 -11.18 -24.00
N LEU A 83 -9.69 -10.08 -23.68
CA LEU A 83 -8.58 -9.59 -24.50
C LEU A 83 -7.26 -10.30 -24.18
N VAL A 84 -7.16 -10.91 -22.99
CA VAL A 84 -5.91 -11.50 -22.46
C VAL A 84 -5.87 -13.01 -22.67
N ALA A 85 -7.02 -13.70 -22.61
CA ALA A 85 -7.07 -15.17 -22.58
C ALA A 85 -8.28 -15.79 -23.34
N ALA A 86 -8.89 -15.09 -24.31
CA ALA A 86 -10.06 -15.63 -25.03
C ALA A 86 -9.79 -16.91 -25.86
N ASN A 87 -8.55 -17.32 -26.05
CA ASN A 87 -8.24 -18.53 -26.81
C ASN A 87 -8.23 -19.81 -25.96
N ASP A 88 -8.45 -19.71 -24.64
CA ASP A 88 -8.36 -20.85 -23.69
C ASP A 88 -9.42 -20.75 -22.55
N TYR A 89 -10.59 -20.18 -22.83
CA TYR A 89 -11.65 -20.08 -21.82
C TYR A 89 -12.37 -21.40 -21.53
N GLU A 90 -12.24 -22.39 -22.42
CA GLU A 90 -12.93 -23.69 -22.27
C GLU A 90 -12.42 -24.48 -21.06
N HIS A 91 -11.14 -24.29 -20.70
CA HIS A 91 -10.50 -24.94 -19.56
C HIS A 91 -10.33 -24.02 -18.34
N SER A 92 -10.82 -22.78 -18.41
CA SER A 92 -10.69 -21.82 -17.31
C SER A 92 -11.86 -21.91 -16.32
N TRP A 93 -11.66 -21.38 -15.11
CA TRP A 93 -12.75 -21.29 -14.14
C TRP A 93 -13.89 -20.43 -14.68
N GLY A 94 -15.11 -20.99 -14.72
CA GLY A 94 -16.28 -20.36 -15.31
C GLY A 94 -16.56 -20.74 -16.77
N GLY A 95 -15.66 -21.49 -17.44
CA GLY A 95 -15.93 -22.12 -18.74
C GLY A 95 -17.11 -23.12 -18.72
N PRO A 96 -17.56 -23.65 -19.87
CA PRO A 96 -16.91 -23.56 -21.18
C PRO A 96 -17.34 -22.35 -22.01
N THR A 97 -18.10 -21.40 -21.44
CA THR A 97 -18.49 -20.19 -22.18
C THR A 97 -17.57 -19.02 -21.84
N LEU A 98 -17.28 -18.16 -22.82
CA LEU A 98 -16.52 -16.93 -22.59
C LEU A 98 -17.19 -16.04 -21.53
N ALA A 99 -18.52 -15.97 -21.50
CA ALA A 99 -19.27 -15.16 -20.54
C ALA A 99 -19.08 -15.64 -19.10
N GLY A 100 -19.14 -16.96 -18.87
CA GLY A 100 -18.92 -17.53 -17.55
C GLY A 100 -17.47 -17.38 -17.08
N ALA A 101 -16.50 -17.64 -17.97
CA ALA A 101 -15.09 -17.43 -17.68
C ALA A 101 -14.80 -15.96 -17.33
N TRP A 102 -15.32 -15.03 -18.12
CA TRP A 102 -15.21 -13.60 -17.84
C TRP A 102 -15.82 -13.23 -16.49
N ALA A 103 -17.03 -13.71 -16.17
CA ALA A 103 -17.70 -13.36 -14.91
C ALA A 103 -16.86 -13.74 -13.68
N VAL A 104 -16.25 -14.92 -13.69
CA VAL A 104 -15.37 -15.38 -12.59
C VAL A 104 -14.11 -14.50 -12.48
N HIS A 105 -13.44 -14.21 -13.60
CA HIS A 105 -12.20 -13.44 -13.58
C HIS A 105 -12.45 -11.95 -13.28
N PHE A 106 -13.55 -11.39 -13.78
CA PHE A 106 -14.02 -10.05 -13.42
C PHE A 106 -14.29 -9.98 -11.91
N ALA A 107 -15.06 -10.93 -11.36
CA ALA A 107 -15.35 -10.97 -9.94
C ALA A 107 -14.07 -11.09 -9.10
N GLY A 108 -13.15 -11.98 -9.48
CA GLY A 108 -11.85 -12.15 -8.82
C GLY A 108 -10.94 -10.92 -8.90
N GLY A 109 -11.00 -10.15 -9.99
CA GLY A 109 -10.23 -8.93 -10.16
C GLY A 109 -10.83 -7.70 -9.47
N VAL A 110 -12.16 -7.59 -9.43
CA VAL A 110 -12.87 -6.35 -9.05
C VAL A 110 -13.43 -6.41 -7.62
N LEU A 111 -14.03 -7.52 -7.19
CA LEU A 111 -14.63 -7.61 -5.85
C LEU A 111 -13.62 -7.38 -4.71
N PRO A 112 -12.34 -7.79 -4.82
CA PRO A 112 -11.35 -7.52 -3.77
C PRO A 112 -10.86 -6.07 -3.69
N LEU A 113 -11.22 -5.17 -4.64
CA LEU A 113 -10.70 -3.80 -4.68
C LEU A 113 -10.88 -3.02 -3.35
N PRO A 114 -12.04 -3.07 -2.66
CA PRO A 114 -12.18 -2.40 -1.37
C PRO A 114 -11.19 -2.92 -0.32
N LEU A 115 -10.87 -4.23 -0.33
CA LEU A 115 -9.90 -4.81 0.59
C LEU A 115 -8.47 -4.32 0.30
N TRP A 116 -8.09 -4.25 -0.97
CA TRP A 116 -6.80 -3.66 -1.37
C TRP A 116 -6.70 -2.18 -0.97
N ILE A 117 -7.77 -1.40 -1.16
CA ILE A 117 -7.84 0.00 -0.74
C ILE A 117 -7.66 0.11 0.78
N LEU A 118 -8.32 -0.75 1.56
CA LEU A 118 -8.19 -0.76 3.02
C LEU A 118 -6.79 -1.20 3.47
N LEU A 119 -6.18 -2.17 2.80
CA LEU A 119 -4.80 -2.59 3.05
C LEU A 119 -3.84 -1.42 2.85
N ILE A 120 -3.91 -0.73 1.70
CA ILE A 120 -3.05 0.41 1.39
C ILE A 120 -3.32 1.57 2.35
N ALA A 121 -4.58 1.81 2.72
CA ALA A 121 -4.93 2.78 3.75
C ALA A 121 -4.29 2.44 5.11
N GLY A 122 -4.28 1.16 5.50
CA GLY A 122 -3.60 0.66 6.70
C GLY A 122 -2.11 0.97 6.69
N LEU A 123 -1.44 0.77 5.55
CA LEU A 123 -0.03 1.15 5.36
C LEU A 123 0.16 2.67 5.50
N GLY A 124 -0.75 3.48 4.97
CA GLY A 124 -0.70 4.94 5.14
C GLY A 124 -0.89 5.40 6.58
N VAL A 125 -1.73 4.69 7.36
CA VAL A 125 -1.84 4.93 8.80
C VAL A 125 -0.54 4.53 9.51
N LEU A 126 0.07 3.41 9.15
CA LEU A 126 1.34 2.96 9.71
C LEU A 126 2.45 4.00 9.46
N GLU A 127 2.53 4.55 8.26
CA GLU A 127 3.47 5.63 7.90
C GLU A 127 3.29 6.87 8.79
N LEU A 128 2.04 7.28 9.04
CA LEU A 128 1.76 8.37 9.97
C LEU A 128 2.25 8.05 11.39
N ARG A 129 2.05 6.81 11.86
CA ARG A 129 2.50 6.37 13.19
C ARG A 129 4.03 6.31 13.28
N LEU A 130 4.71 5.87 12.24
CA LEU A 130 6.18 5.92 12.13
C LEU A 130 6.68 7.36 12.21
N ALA A 131 6.07 8.29 11.47
CA ALA A 131 6.41 9.70 11.52
C ALA A 131 6.21 10.29 12.92
N GLN A 132 5.08 10.00 13.57
CA GLN A 132 4.80 10.44 14.94
C GLN A 132 5.86 9.92 15.91
N ARG A 133 6.23 8.64 15.82
CA ARG A 133 7.20 8.00 16.72
C ARG A 133 8.62 8.50 16.50
N LEU A 134 9.08 8.50 15.25
CA LEU A 134 10.49 8.71 14.90
C LEU A 134 10.85 10.18 14.65
N LEU A 135 9.90 11.00 14.20
CA LEU A 135 10.16 12.43 13.98
C LEU A 135 9.50 13.31 15.06
N GLY A 136 8.31 12.93 15.54
CA GLY A 136 7.55 13.69 16.54
C GLY A 136 7.80 13.32 18.01
N ARG A 137 8.51 12.20 18.29
CA ARG A 137 8.65 11.61 19.65
C ARG A 137 7.29 11.36 20.34
N ARG A 138 6.25 11.07 19.57
CA ARG A 138 4.88 10.83 20.06
C ARG A 138 4.37 9.48 19.59
N GLY A 139 3.40 8.92 20.29
CA GLY A 139 2.75 7.67 19.90
C GLY A 139 3.54 6.41 20.25
N PRO A 140 2.97 5.25 19.90
CA PRO A 140 3.43 3.95 20.37
C PRO A 140 4.73 3.51 19.69
N TRP A 141 5.41 2.52 20.29
CA TRP A 141 6.65 1.94 19.77
C TRP A 141 6.43 0.84 18.72
N TRP A 142 5.26 0.18 18.73
CA TRP A 142 4.92 -0.94 17.83
C TRP A 142 5.00 -0.66 16.32
N PRO A 143 4.85 0.58 15.79
CA PRO A 143 4.93 0.81 14.35
C PRO A 143 6.27 0.38 13.75
N VAL A 144 7.36 0.43 14.52
CA VAL A 144 8.69 0.02 14.09
C VAL A 144 8.77 -1.48 13.79
N PRO A 145 8.50 -2.40 14.75
CA PRO A 145 8.53 -3.83 14.46
C PRO A 145 7.48 -4.25 13.42
N VAL A 146 6.30 -3.61 13.39
CA VAL A 146 5.28 -3.91 12.37
C VAL A 146 5.76 -3.54 10.96
N ALA A 147 6.41 -2.39 10.80
CA ALA A 147 7.00 -2.00 9.51
C ALA A 147 8.07 -2.98 9.03
N ILE A 148 8.93 -3.45 9.95
CA ILE A 148 9.95 -4.46 9.64
C ILE A 148 9.30 -5.77 9.20
N ALA A 149 8.33 -6.27 9.96
CA ALA A 149 7.63 -7.51 9.65
C ALA A 149 6.89 -7.44 8.31
N LEU A 150 6.20 -6.32 8.03
CA LEU A 150 5.51 -6.11 6.76
C LEU A 150 6.48 -6.03 5.58
N PHE A 151 7.64 -5.40 5.75
CA PHE A 151 8.64 -5.35 4.69
C PHE A 151 9.21 -6.73 4.39
N LEU A 152 9.62 -7.47 5.42
CA LEU A 152 10.15 -8.84 5.25
C LEU A 152 9.09 -9.78 4.63
N GLY A 153 7.85 -9.71 5.12
CA GLY A 153 6.73 -10.46 4.56
C GLY A 153 6.42 -10.05 3.12
N GLY A 154 6.47 -8.75 2.81
CA GLY A 154 6.29 -8.23 1.46
C GLY A 154 7.38 -8.70 0.48
N VAL A 155 8.64 -8.74 0.93
CA VAL A 155 9.76 -9.29 0.14
C VAL A 155 9.58 -10.79 -0.10
N ALA A 156 9.27 -11.56 0.95
CA ALA A 156 9.02 -13.00 0.81
C ALA A 156 7.85 -13.27 -0.15
N PHE A 157 6.76 -12.50 -0.01
CA PHE A 157 5.61 -12.60 -0.91
C PHE A 157 5.94 -12.19 -2.34
N PHE A 158 6.73 -11.14 -2.54
CA PHE A 158 7.21 -10.75 -3.87
C PHE A 158 8.02 -11.86 -4.53
N ILE A 159 8.94 -12.50 -3.78
CA ILE A 159 9.76 -13.61 -4.27
C ILE A 159 8.87 -14.81 -4.63
N ALA A 160 7.95 -15.20 -3.75
CA ALA A 160 7.00 -16.29 -4.02
C ALA A 160 6.14 -16.01 -5.25
N TRP A 161 5.60 -14.78 -5.36
CA TRP A 161 4.83 -14.34 -6.51
C TRP A 161 5.68 -14.32 -7.79
N TRP A 162 6.91 -13.83 -7.75
CA TRP A 162 7.80 -13.79 -8.92
C TRP A 162 8.14 -15.19 -9.44
N HIS A 163 8.41 -16.12 -8.53
CA HIS A 163 8.74 -17.50 -8.88
C HIS A 163 7.51 -18.40 -9.06
N GLN A 164 6.30 -17.89 -8.80
CA GLN A 164 5.04 -18.64 -8.85
C GLN A 164 5.09 -19.92 -7.97
N ILE A 165 5.60 -19.77 -6.73
CA ILE A 165 5.73 -20.83 -5.72
C ILE A 165 4.58 -20.75 -4.71
#